data_AF-A0A958P3D8-F1
#
_entry.id   AF-A0A958P3D8-F1
#
_cell.length_a   1.000
_cell.length_b   1.000
_cell.length_c   1.000
_cell.angle_alpha   90.00
_cell.angle_beta   90.00
_cell.angle_gamma   90.00
#
_symmetry.space_group_name_H-M   'P 1'
#
loop_
_entity.id
_entity.type
_entity.pdbx_description
1 polymer ?
#
loop_
_entity_poly.entity_id
_entity_poly.type
_entity_poly.pdbx_seq_one_letter_code
_entity_poly.pdbx_strand_id
1 'polypeptide(L)'
;KNPALLNDFAKLDDTEIAASVKAWMDCDDKILRELCSSLIERKLYKIELENKDFASAYKNKLIEKAIKKYGVTRKEASYFVYSSSVNNKAYMSSSTKINVLMKDGTLMDVADASDQLNLQMLSQTVTKYYLCYPKSLNQ
;
A
#
# COMPACT_ATOMS: atom_id res chain seq x y z
N LYS A 1 -17.24 -14.32 20.99
CA LYS A 1 -16.45 -14.83 19.83
C LYS A 1 -17.41 -15.60 18.93
N ASN A 2 -17.42 -15.37 17.61
CA ASN A 2 -18.33 -16.04 16.67
C ASN A 2 -17.58 -17.20 15.98
N PRO A 3 -17.82 -18.48 16.35
CA PRO A 3 -17.10 -19.62 15.77
C PRO A 3 -17.36 -19.79 14.27
N ALA A 4 -18.54 -19.38 13.78
CA ALA A 4 -18.87 -19.45 12.37
C ALA A 4 -17.95 -18.56 11.52
N LEU A 5 -17.55 -17.39 12.06
CA LEU A 5 -16.64 -16.48 11.36
C LEU A 5 -15.27 -17.12 11.10
N LEU A 6 -14.77 -17.93 12.03
CA LEU A 6 -13.49 -18.64 11.84
C LEU A 6 -13.62 -19.70 10.74
N ASN A 7 -14.74 -20.43 10.71
CA ASN A 7 -15.00 -21.42 9.68
C ASN A 7 -15.19 -20.79 8.29
N ASP A 8 -15.81 -19.61 8.20
CA ASP A 8 -15.97 -18.91 6.93
C ASP A 8 -14.66 -18.28 6.46
N PHE A 9 -13.86 -17.72 7.38
CA PHE A 9 -12.51 -17.24 7.06
C PHE A 9 -11.61 -18.36 6.56
N ALA A 10 -11.68 -19.56 7.15
CA ALA A 10 -10.89 -20.71 6.74
C ALA A 10 -11.23 -21.23 5.32
N LYS A 11 -12.36 -20.81 4.74
CA LYS A 11 -12.75 -21.12 3.36
C LYS A 11 -12.30 -20.07 2.35
N LEU A 12 -11.74 -18.95 2.80
CA LEU A 12 -11.29 -17.88 1.90
C LEU A 12 -9.83 -18.11 1.53
N ASP A 13 -9.58 -18.31 0.24
CA ASP A 13 -8.25 -18.27 -0.35
C ASP A 13 -8.22 -17.37 -1.60
N ASP A 14 -7.07 -17.35 -2.28
CA ASP A 14 -6.85 -16.50 -3.45
C ASP A 14 -7.82 -16.84 -4.61
N THR A 15 -8.34 -18.06 -4.65
CA THR A 15 -9.28 -18.51 -5.69
C THR A 15 -10.66 -17.88 -5.50
N GLU A 16 -11.19 -17.77 -4.28
CA GLU A 16 -12.45 -17.07 -4.02
C GLU A 16 -12.35 -15.59 -4.37
N ILE A 17 -11.22 -14.96 -4.03
CA ILE A 17 -10.96 -13.55 -4.36
C ILE A 17 -10.88 -13.37 -5.87
N ALA A 18 -10.09 -14.20 -6.56
CA ALA A 18 -9.93 -14.10 -8.01
C ALA A 18 -11.25 -14.39 -8.77
N ALA A 19 -12.03 -15.37 -8.32
CA ALA A 19 -13.33 -15.70 -8.90
C ALA A 19 -14.31 -14.55 -8.72
N SER A 20 -14.36 -13.95 -7.52
CA SER A 20 -15.23 -12.81 -7.21
C SER A 20 -14.86 -11.58 -8.05
N VAL A 21 -13.56 -11.24 -8.13
CA VAL A 21 -13.08 -10.14 -8.97
C VAL A 21 -13.47 -10.35 -10.44
N LYS A 22 -13.32 -11.58 -10.98
CA LYS A 22 -13.72 -11.88 -12.36
C LYS A 22 -15.22 -11.72 -12.56
N ALA A 23 -16.04 -12.23 -11.64
CA ALA A 23 -17.50 -12.08 -11.73
C ALA A 23 -17.94 -10.60 -11.69
N TRP A 24 -17.26 -9.78 -10.89
CA TRP A 24 -17.57 -8.36 -10.76
C TRP A 24 -17.12 -7.50 -11.95
N MET A 25 -16.35 -8.05 -12.90
CA MET A 25 -16.06 -7.36 -14.17
C MET A 25 -17.31 -7.09 -15.03
N ASP A 26 -18.42 -7.78 -14.75
CA ASP A 26 -19.68 -7.65 -15.49
C ASP A 26 -20.84 -7.14 -14.60
N CYS A 27 -20.57 -6.67 -13.38
CA CYS A 27 -21.62 -6.16 -12.51
C CYS A 27 -22.10 -4.77 -12.93
N ASP A 28 -23.30 -4.37 -12.50
CA ASP A 28 -23.88 -3.05 -12.82
C ASP A 28 -23.12 -1.88 -12.19
N ASP A 29 -22.57 -2.07 -10.97
CA ASP A 29 -21.79 -1.05 -10.28
C ASP A 29 -20.54 -0.69 -11.09
N LYS A 30 -20.51 0.54 -11.59
CA LYS A 30 -19.46 1.02 -12.48
C LYS A 30 -18.09 1.07 -11.82
N ILE A 31 -18.03 1.42 -10.54
CA ILE A 31 -16.76 1.58 -9.82
C ILE A 31 -16.17 0.21 -9.58
N LEU A 32 -16.95 -0.70 -9.03
CA LEU A 32 -16.54 -2.07 -8.77
C LEU A 32 -16.12 -2.76 -10.06
N ARG A 33 -16.92 -2.63 -11.12
CA ARG A 33 -16.60 -3.13 -12.46
C ARG A 33 -15.27 -2.60 -12.98
N GLU A 34 -15.07 -1.28 -12.97
CA GLU A 34 -13.84 -0.67 -13.47
C GLU A 34 -12.60 -1.10 -12.69
N LEU A 35 -12.70 -1.18 -11.35
CA LEU A 35 -11.61 -1.63 -10.48
C LEU A 35 -11.25 -3.09 -10.73
N CYS A 36 -12.26 -3.97 -10.81
CA CYS A 36 -12.07 -5.39 -11.05
C CYS A 36 -11.49 -5.66 -12.44
N SER A 37 -12.06 -5.04 -13.48
CA SER A 37 -11.53 -5.15 -14.84
C SER A 37 -10.11 -4.60 -14.93
N SER A 38 -9.80 -3.49 -14.25
CA SER A 38 -8.44 -2.95 -14.20
C SER A 38 -7.44 -3.89 -13.53
N LEU A 39 -7.86 -4.60 -12.48
CA LEU A 39 -7.03 -5.57 -11.78
C LEU A 39 -6.72 -6.79 -12.68
N ILE A 40 -7.74 -7.38 -13.30
CA ILE A 40 -7.60 -8.57 -14.16
C ILE A 40 -6.83 -8.27 -15.45
N GLU A 41 -7.10 -7.12 -16.09
CA GLU A 41 -6.42 -6.70 -17.32
C GLU A 41 -5.07 -6.01 -17.06
N ARG A 42 -4.62 -5.98 -15.79
CA ARG A 42 -3.35 -5.38 -15.36
C ARG A 42 -3.20 -3.91 -15.78
N LYS A 43 -4.32 -3.17 -15.82
CA LYS A 43 -4.37 -1.69 -15.97
C LYS A 43 -4.12 -1.02 -14.62
N LEU A 44 -2.92 -1.25 -14.08
CA LEU A 44 -2.55 -0.82 -12.73
C LEU A 44 -2.44 0.70 -12.60
N TYR A 45 -2.64 1.18 -11.38
CA TYR A 45 -2.38 2.57 -10.99
C TYR A 45 -0.95 3.01 -11.33
N LYS A 46 -0.80 4.29 -11.66
CA LYS A 46 0.47 4.99 -11.53
C LYS A 46 0.67 5.31 -10.05
N ILE A 47 1.90 5.14 -9.58
CA ILE A 47 2.32 5.49 -8.22
C ILE A 47 3.40 6.55 -8.34
N GLU A 48 3.19 7.71 -7.73
CA GLU A 48 4.22 8.72 -7.50
C GLU A 48 4.65 8.67 -6.05
N LEU A 49 5.95 8.81 -5.79
CA LEU A 49 6.54 8.72 -4.46
C LEU A 49 7.38 9.96 -4.17
N GLU A 50 7.12 10.61 -3.04
CA GLU A 50 7.80 11.85 -2.64
C GLU A 50 8.21 11.81 -1.17
N ASN A 51 9.20 12.63 -0.81
CA ASN A 51 9.61 12.82 0.59
C ASN A 51 8.66 13.74 1.36
N LYS A 52 7.79 14.47 0.66
CA LYS A 52 6.81 15.40 1.22
C LYS A 52 5.44 15.08 0.65
N ASP A 53 4.40 15.47 1.36
CA ASP A 53 3.04 15.28 0.86
C ASP A 53 2.81 16.08 -0.44
N PHE A 54 1.95 15.56 -1.31
CA PHE A 54 1.60 16.18 -2.58
C PHE A 54 0.72 17.40 -2.34
N ALA A 55 0.91 18.44 -3.17
CA ALA A 55 0.09 19.64 -3.10
C ALA A 55 -1.40 19.32 -3.34
N SER A 56 -2.29 19.87 -2.50
CA SER A 56 -3.74 19.65 -2.63
C SER A 56 -4.29 20.05 -3.99
N ALA A 57 -3.72 21.09 -4.62
CA ALA A 57 -4.10 21.51 -5.97
C ALA A 57 -3.81 20.41 -7.02
N TYR A 58 -2.70 19.69 -6.88
CA TYR A 58 -2.33 18.59 -7.77
C TYR A 58 -3.24 17.38 -7.57
N LYS A 59 -3.50 16.99 -6.31
CA LYS A 59 -4.46 15.93 -5.97
C LYS A 59 -5.85 16.25 -6.54
N ASN A 60 -6.32 17.48 -6.32
CA ASN A 60 -7.63 17.94 -6.81
C ASN A 60 -7.73 17.91 -8.34
N LYS A 61 -6.67 18.31 -9.07
CA LYS A 61 -6.64 18.22 -10.54
C LYS A 61 -6.87 16.79 -11.04
N LEU A 62 -6.26 15.79 -10.38
CA LEU A 62 -6.44 14.38 -10.72
C LEU A 62 -7.85 13.88 -10.37
N ILE A 63 -8.39 14.31 -9.22
CA ILE A 63 -9.78 14.01 -8.82
C ILE A 63 -10.77 14.55 -9.86
N GLU A 64 -10.62 15.80 -10.31
CA GLU A 64 -11.50 16.38 -11.34
C GLU A 64 -11.42 15.61 -12.67
N LYS A 65 -10.21 15.17 -13.06
CA LYS A 65 -10.04 14.31 -14.23
C LYS A 65 -10.75 12.96 -14.06
N ALA A 66 -10.70 12.36 -12.87
CA ALA A 66 -11.39 11.11 -12.57
C ALA A 66 -12.92 11.27 -12.61
N ILE A 67 -13.45 12.33 -12.00
CA ILE A 67 -14.88 12.70 -12.04
C ILE A 67 -15.35 12.78 -13.49
N LYS A 68 -14.64 13.54 -14.33
CA LYS A 68 -15.00 13.73 -15.74
C LYS A 68 -14.91 12.43 -16.54
N LYS A 69 -13.85 11.64 -16.34
CA LYS A 69 -13.61 10.41 -17.09
C LYS A 69 -14.61 9.30 -16.75
N TYR A 70 -14.84 9.09 -15.47
CA TYR A 70 -15.67 7.98 -14.99
C TYR A 70 -17.12 8.41 -14.72
N GLY A 71 -17.46 9.70 -14.79
CA GLY A 71 -18.81 10.19 -14.52
C GLY A 71 -19.26 9.88 -13.09
N VAL A 72 -18.35 10.02 -12.12
CA VAL A 72 -18.57 9.68 -10.71
C VAL A 72 -18.56 10.94 -9.85
N THR A 73 -19.14 10.87 -8.66
CA THR A 73 -19.06 11.94 -7.67
C THR A 73 -17.63 12.13 -7.14
N ARG A 74 -17.37 13.27 -6.50
CA ARG A 74 -16.08 13.51 -5.84
C ARG A 74 -15.74 12.45 -4.80
N LYS A 75 -16.74 11.98 -4.04
CA LYS A 75 -16.54 10.94 -3.02
C LYS A 75 -16.12 9.62 -3.68
N GLU A 76 -16.80 9.23 -4.75
CA GLU A 76 -16.48 8.02 -5.51
C GLU A 76 -15.15 8.11 -6.25
N ALA A 77 -14.73 9.31 -6.66
CA ALA A 77 -13.42 9.51 -7.26
C ALA A 77 -12.25 9.10 -6.32
N SER A 78 -12.48 9.03 -5.00
CA SER A 78 -11.48 8.54 -4.04
C SER A 78 -11.13 7.06 -4.21
N TYR A 79 -12.00 6.26 -4.84
CA TYR A 79 -11.66 4.89 -5.22
C TYR A 79 -10.58 4.84 -6.30
N PHE A 80 -10.48 5.88 -7.13
CA PHE A 80 -9.52 5.97 -8.22
C PHE A 80 -8.29 6.80 -7.86
N VAL A 81 -8.45 7.91 -7.13
CA VAL A 81 -7.36 8.83 -6.81
C VAL A 81 -7.24 8.96 -5.30
N TYR A 82 -6.14 8.46 -4.75
CA TYR A 82 -5.89 8.51 -3.32
C TYR A 82 -4.40 8.69 -3.00
N SER A 83 -4.13 9.28 -1.85
CA SER A 83 -2.77 9.49 -1.34
C SER A 83 -2.69 9.03 0.11
N SER A 84 -1.56 8.44 0.48
CA SER A 84 -1.24 8.15 1.88
C SER A 84 0.27 8.20 2.08
N SER A 85 0.73 7.89 3.29
CA SER A 85 2.15 7.71 3.58
C SER A 85 2.46 6.26 3.90
N VAL A 86 3.68 5.85 3.57
CA VAL A 86 4.28 4.59 4.00
C VAL A 86 5.51 4.92 4.83
N ASN A 87 5.61 4.27 5.99
CA ASN A 87 6.76 4.38 6.87
C ASN A 87 7.59 3.11 6.70
N ASN A 88 8.85 3.27 6.33
CA ASN A 88 9.80 2.17 6.35
C ASN A 88 10.66 2.28 7.61
N LYS A 89 10.62 1.25 8.44
CA LYS A 89 11.51 1.05 9.59
C LYS A 89 12.22 -0.27 9.37
N ALA A 90 13.44 -0.23 8.84
CA ALA A 90 14.14 -1.44 8.43
C ALA A 90 14.73 -2.21 9.63
N TYR A 91 15.08 -1.51 10.72
CA TYR A 91 15.48 -2.11 11.99
C TYR A 91 14.91 -1.32 13.17
N MET A 92 14.48 -2.01 14.23
CA MET A 92 13.96 -1.38 15.45
C MET A 92 14.56 -2.07 16.67
N SER A 93 15.65 -1.54 17.20
CA SER A 93 16.31 -2.04 18.41
C SER A 93 15.41 -1.99 19.67
N SER A 94 14.30 -1.26 19.65
CA SER A 94 13.34 -1.22 20.76
C SER A 94 12.35 -2.39 20.79
N SER A 95 12.03 -3.00 19.64
CA SER A 95 11.03 -4.08 19.54
C SER A 95 11.62 -5.40 19.06
N THR A 96 12.68 -5.36 18.24
CA THR A 96 13.27 -6.54 17.59
C THR A 96 14.79 -6.41 17.64
N LYS A 97 15.39 -6.85 18.76
CA LYS A 97 16.85 -6.87 18.93
C LYS A 97 17.44 -8.12 18.33
N ILE A 98 18.45 -7.95 17.50
CA ILE A 98 19.32 -9.04 17.07
C ILE A 98 20.60 -8.91 17.90
N ASN A 99 20.83 -9.85 18.81
CA ASN A 99 22.04 -9.88 19.64
C ASN A 99 23.09 -10.80 19.02
N VAL A 100 24.34 -10.37 19.07
CA VAL A 100 25.54 -11.12 18.69
C VAL A 100 26.25 -11.57 19.95
N LEU A 101 26.58 -12.86 20.05
CA LEU A 101 27.39 -13.42 21.12
C LEU A 101 28.87 -13.19 20.81
N MET A 102 29.52 -12.38 21.64
CA MET A 102 30.93 -12.05 21.53
C MET A 102 31.80 -13.16 22.10
N LYS A 103 33.09 -13.17 21.74
CA LYS A 103 34.06 -14.20 22.17
C LYS A 103 34.28 -14.21 23.69
N ASP A 104 34.04 -13.09 24.37
CA ASP A 104 34.11 -12.96 25.83
C ASP A 104 32.81 -13.44 26.53
N GLY A 105 31.84 -13.93 25.77
CA GLY A 105 30.55 -14.40 26.27
C GLY A 105 29.50 -13.31 26.46
N THR A 106 29.82 -12.04 26.17
CA THR A 106 28.86 -10.93 26.25
C THR A 106 27.92 -10.93 25.04
N LEU A 107 26.68 -10.47 25.25
CA LEU A 107 25.73 -10.22 24.17
C LEU A 107 25.73 -8.74 23.82
N MET A 108 25.89 -8.40 22.54
CA MET A 108 25.87 -7.03 22.04
C MET A 108 24.86 -6.91 20.89
N ASP A 109 24.13 -5.79 20.79
CA ASP A 109 23.18 -5.58 19.68
C ASP A 109 23.94 -5.50 18.35
N VAL A 110 23.38 -6.06 17.28
CA VAL A 110 24.02 -6.07 15.96
C VAL A 110 24.32 -4.66 15.44
N ALA A 111 23.52 -3.65 15.81
CA ALA A 111 23.74 -2.27 15.44
C ALA A 111 24.95 -1.64 16.15
N ASP A 112 25.30 -2.13 17.34
CA ASP A 112 26.46 -1.69 18.14
C ASP A 112 27.70 -2.55 17.84
N ALA A 113 27.50 -3.82 17.49
CA ALA A 113 28.55 -4.78 17.18
C ALA A 113 29.18 -4.59 15.78
N SER A 114 28.51 -3.86 14.90
CA SER A 114 28.90 -3.70 13.50
C SER A 114 29.51 -2.33 13.24
N ASP A 115 30.72 -2.31 12.68
CA ASP A 115 31.38 -1.08 12.21
C ASP A 115 30.72 -0.49 10.94
N GLN A 116 29.69 -1.15 10.38
CA GLN A 116 28.97 -0.64 9.22
C GLN A 116 27.93 0.41 9.62
N LEU A 117 28.21 1.68 9.26
CA LEU A 117 27.32 2.86 9.35
C LEU A 117 25.87 2.63 8.85
N ASN A 118 25.63 1.58 8.06
CA ASN A 118 24.33 1.26 7.49
C ASN A 118 23.28 0.83 8.54
N LEU A 119 23.66 0.17 9.64
CA LEU A 119 22.66 -0.32 10.62
C LEU A 119 22.01 0.81 11.43
N GLN A 120 22.76 1.87 11.71
CA GLN A 120 22.21 3.09 12.31
C GLN A 120 21.25 3.82 11.36
N MET A 121 21.57 3.89 10.07
CA MET A 121 20.69 4.43 9.02
C MET A 121 19.40 3.61 8.87
N LEU A 122 19.50 2.27 8.94
CA LEU A 122 18.33 1.36 8.87
C LEU A 122 17.40 1.48 10.08
N SER A 123 17.90 2.05 11.18
CA SER A 123 17.13 2.33 12.39
C SER A 123 16.28 3.61 12.28
N GLN A 124 16.56 4.47 11.28
CA GLN A 124 15.78 5.68 11.05
C GLN A 124 14.48 5.34 10.31
N THR A 125 13.38 5.94 10.75
CA THR A 125 12.10 5.83 10.06
C THR A 125 12.10 6.75 8.85
N VAL A 126 11.95 6.17 7.66
CA VAL A 126 11.78 6.95 6.42
C VAL A 126 10.30 6.97 6.07
N THR A 127 9.71 8.16 6.08
CA THR A 127 8.34 8.38 5.59
C THR A 127 8.38 8.77 4.12
N LYS A 128 7.65 8.03 3.28
CA LYS A 128 7.38 8.39 1.88
C LYS A 128 5.90 8.64 1.72
N TYR A 129 5.55 9.70 1.02
CA TYR A 129 4.17 9.96 0.63
C TYR A 129 3.97 9.39 -0.77
N TYR A 130 2.86 8.69 -0.96
CA TYR A 130 2.49 8.13 -2.26
C TYR A 130 1.16 8.67 -2.74
N LEU A 131 1.05 8.81 -4.06
CA LEU A 131 -0.18 9.20 -4.75
C LEU A 131 -0.46 8.18 -5.84
N CYS A 132 -1.63 7.55 -5.75
CA CYS A 132 -2.09 6.50 -6.65
C CYS A 132 -3.25 7.03 -7.51
N TYR A 133 -3.18 6.79 -8.82
CA TYR A 133 -4.24 7.16 -9.76
C TYR A 133 -4.14 6.41 -11.10
N PRO A 134 -5.22 6.23 -11.87
CA PRO A 134 -5.17 5.52 -13.16
C PRO A 134 -4.23 6.23 -14.13
N LYS A 135 -3.33 5.48 -14.79
CA LYS A 135 -2.32 6.03 -15.74
C LYS A 135 -2.93 6.95 -16.80
N SER A 136 -4.16 6.63 -17.22
CA SER A 136 -4.92 7.38 -18.20
C SER A 136 -5.39 8.77 -17.76
N LEU A 137 -5.23 9.16 -16.49
CA LEU A 137 -5.48 10.52 -16.00
C LEU A 137 -4.27 11.45 -16.16
N ASN A 138 -3.08 10.90 -16.41
CA ASN A 138 -1.85 11.67 -16.64
C ASN A 138 -1.45 11.72 -18.13
N GLN A 139 -2.37 11.32 -19.00
CA GLN A 139 -2.31 11.58 -20.43
C GLN A 139 -3.04 12.89 -20.77
#